data_AF-A0A3N2RHD1-F1
#
_entry.id   AF-A0A3N2RHD1-F1
#
_cell.length_a   1.000
_cell.length_b   1.000
_cell.length_c   1.000
_cell.angle_alpha   90.00
_cell.angle_beta   90.00
_cell.angle_gamma   90.00
#
_symmetry.space_group_name_H-M   'P 1'
#
loop_
_entity.id
_entity.type
_entity.pdbx_description
1 polymer ?
#
loop_
_entity_poly.entity_id
_entity_poly.type
_entity_poly.pdbx_seq_one_letter_code
_entity_poly.pdbx_strand_id
1 'polypeptide(L)' 'MKITLTPQQKLQLEQMHDIERDSRVCDRIKAVLLASEGWSQ' A
#
# COMPACT_ATOMS: atom_id res chain seq x y z
N MET A 1 -10.60 -9.40 5.07
CA MET A 1 -9.39 -10.18 4.74
C MET A 1 -8.22 -9.55 5.50
N LYS A 2 -7.44 -10.32 6.27
CA LYS A 2 -6.20 -9.80 6.87
C LYS A 2 -5.13 -9.79 5.77
N ILE A 3 -4.82 -8.62 5.25
CA ILE A 3 -3.66 -8.44 4.38
C ILE A 3 -2.47 -8.30 5.34
N THR A 4 -1.56 -9.26 5.34
CA THR A 4 -0.33 -9.18 6.12
C THR A 4 0.80 -8.90 5.14
N LEU A 5 1.22 -7.65 5.04
CA LEU A 5 2.40 -7.28 4.26
C LEU A 5 3.65 -7.62 5.07
N THR A 6 4.60 -8.30 4.44
CA THR A 6 5.96 -8.37 4.96
C THR A 6 6.62 -6.98 4.89
N PRO A 7 7.64 -6.70 5.72
CA PRO A 7 8.33 -5.41 5.71
C PRO A 7 8.90 -5.05 4.32
N GLN A 8 9.39 -6.04 3.59
CA GLN A 8 9.89 -5.86 2.23
C GLN A 8 8.79 -5.49 1.24
N GLN A 9 7.61 -6.11 1.33
CA GLN A 9 6.47 -5.77 0.48
C GLN A 9 5.95 -4.36 0.78
N LYS A 10 5.92 -3.96 2.06
CA LYS A 10 5.57 -2.59 2.47
C LYS A 10 6.52 -1.58 1.83
N LEU A 11 7.82 -1.80 1.96
CA LEU A 11 8.85 -0.93 1.40
C LEU A 11 8.76 -0.82 -0.13
N GLN A 12 8.52 -1.93 -0.83
CA GLN A 12 8.33 -1.91 -2.29
C GLN A 12 7.09 -1.11 -2.69
N LEU A 13 5.98 -1.26 -1.97
CA LEU A 13 4.75 -0.50 -2.22
C LEU A 13 4.97 0.99 -1.99
N GLU A 14 5.67 1.38 -0.91
CA GLU A 14 6.01 2.78 -0.64
C GLU A 14 6.90 3.38 -1.73
N GLN A 15 7.89 2.63 -2.22
CA GLN A 15 8.72 3.05 -3.36
C GLN A 15 7.91 3.18 -4.64
N MET A 16 7.00 2.24 -4.92
CA MET A 16 6.11 2.31 -6.07
C MET A 16 5.18 3.52 -5.99
N HIS A 17 4.66 3.85 -4.81
CA HIS A 17 3.83 5.04 -4.61
C HIS A 17 4.60 6.36 -4.84
N ASP A 18 5.90 6.39 -4.56
CA ASP A 18 6.73 7.59 -4.79
C ASP A 18 7.03 7.83 -6.28
N ILE A 19 7.24 6.77 -7.06
CA ILE A 19 7.57 6.86 -8.49
C ILE A 19 6.33 6.94 -9.40
N GLU A 20 5.18 6.45 -8.94
CA GLU A 20 4.00 6.29 -9.77
C GLU A 20 3.27 7.64 -9.95
N ARG A 21 3.00 7.98 -11.22
CA ARG A 21 2.32 9.23 -11.59
C ARG A 21 0.81 9.04 -11.71
N ASP A 22 0.35 7.80 -11.86
CA ASP A 22 -1.08 7.51 -11.88
C ASP A 22 -1.66 7.58 -10.46
N SER A 23 -2.49 8.61 -10.23
CA SER A 23 -3.13 8.84 -8.94
C SER A 23 -3.98 7.65 -8.47
N ARG A 24 -4.60 6.90 -9.39
CA ARG A 24 -5.43 5.72 -9.04
C ARG A 24 -4.58 4.57 -8.52
N VAL A 25 -3.37 4.42 -9.05
CA VAL A 25 -2.42 3.39 -8.59
C VAL A 25 -1.89 3.78 -7.21
N CYS A 26 -1.55 5.06 -7.00
CA CYS A 26 -1.20 5.58 -5.67
C CYS A 26 -2.31 5.34 -4.63
N ASP A 27 -3.57 5.64 -4.97
CA ASP A 27 -4.69 5.40 -4.07
C ASP A 27 -4.87 3.91 -3.74
N ARG A 28 -4.70 3.01 -4.71
CA ARG A 28 -4.73 1.55 -4.46
C ARG A 28 -3.60 1.10 -3.55
N ILE A 29 -2.38 1.58 -3.78
CA ILE A 29 -1.23 1.25 -2.95
C ILE A 29 -1.45 1.73 -1.52
N LYS A 30 -1.93 2.96 -1.35
CA LYS A 30 -2.24 3.54 -0.04
C LYS A 30 -3.34 2.75 0.68
N ALA A 31 -4.40 2.35 -0.01
CA ALA A 31 -5.45 1.51 0.57
C ALA A 31 -4.92 0.14 1.04
N VAL A 32 -4.00 -0.46 0.28
CA VAL A 32 -3.37 -1.74 0.66
C VAL A 32 -2.45 -1.58 1.87
N LEU A 33 -1.67 -0.49 1.94
CA LEU A 33 -0.83 -0.16 3.09
C LEU A 33 -1.69 0.01 4.36
N LEU A 34 -2.76 0.83 4.28
CA LEU A 34 -3.68 1.07 5.38
C LEU A 34 -4.39 -0.21 5.84
N ALA A 35 -4.90 -1.01 4.91
CA ALA A 35 -5.55 -2.28 5.22
C ALA A 35 -4.59 -3.27 5.93
N SER A 36 -3.29 -3.24 5.58
CA SER A 36 -2.28 -4.04 6.27
C SER A 36 -1.96 -3.53 7.67
N GLU A 37 -2.18 -2.25 7.96
CA GLU A 37 -2.01 -1.65 9.28
C GLU A 37 -3.24 -1.83 10.17
N GLY A 38 -4.24 -2.58 9.71
CA GLY A 38 -5.46 -2.86 10.45
C GLY A 38 -6.47 -1.73 10.40
N TRP A 39 -6.32 -0.77 9.49
CA TRP A 39 -7.38 0.17 9.18
C TRP A 39 -8.51 -0.57 8.48
N SER A 40 -9.59 -0.83 9.22
CA SER A 40 -10.90 -1.16 8.68
C SER A 40 -11.70 0.13 8.54
N GLN A 41 -12.24 0.36 7.33
CA GLN A 41 -13.20 1.44 7.05
C GLN A 41 -14.40 1.38 8.01
#